data_AF-A0A7W2NUJ8-F1
#
_entry.id   AF-A0A7W2NUJ8-F1
#
_cell.length_a   1.000
_cell.length_b   1.000
_cell.length_c   1.000
_cell.angle_alpha   90.00
_cell.angle_beta   90.00
_cell.angle_gamma   90.00
#
_symmetry.space_group_name_H-M   'P 1'
#
loop_
_entity.id
_entity.type
_entity.pdbx_description
1 polymer ?
#
loop_
_entity_poly.entity_id
_entity_poly.type
_entity_poly.pdbx_seq_one_letter_code
_entity_poly.pdbx_strand_id
1 'polypeptide(L)'
;MPELIVSVNAIMNNNALVALGNIIGSNIGNIGFIIGTCGLIAPLAFKQLALKHDALVMLAAVILLILVGLTGAFSLLSGLLMLSALFAYLGFTIYTEKNPKTPSQKLHQDEGKALYAKPHNIGFVILSVISGLVMLMLGAQWFVTGASVIATHLRASQALIGLTLVSIGTSLPEFTISIMAVLRKKMDVAVGNVVGSNIFNVLMF
;
A
#
# COMPACT_ATOMS: atom_id res chain seq x y z
N MET A 1 -3.11 -2.20 7.56
CA MET A 1 -2.54 -3.06 6.51
C MET A 1 -3.18 -4.45 6.63
N PRO A 2 -4.42 -4.61 6.12
CA PRO A 2 -5.06 -5.93 6.00
C PRO A 2 -4.19 -6.97 5.30
N GLU A 3 -3.33 -6.54 4.38
CA GLU A 3 -2.38 -7.37 3.64
C GLU A 3 -1.47 -8.17 4.56
N LEU A 4 -0.89 -7.52 5.59
CA LEU A 4 -0.02 -8.19 6.55
C LEU A 4 -0.77 -9.27 7.33
N ILE A 5 -2.00 -8.98 7.76
CA ILE A 5 -2.83 -9.92 8.52
C ILE A 5 -3.18 -11.13 7.65
N VAL A 6 -3.51 -10.92 6.38
CA VAL A 6 -3.82 -12.00 5.43
C VAL A 6 -2.58 -12.85 5.15
N SER A 7 -1.43 -12.22 4.89
CA SER A 7 -0.18 -12.94 4.61
C SER A 7 0.32 -13.73 5.82
N VAL A 8 0.27 -13.16 7.03
CA VAL A 8 0.65 -13.85 8.27
C VAL A 8 -0.31 -15.02 8.56
N ASN A 9 -1.62 -14.81 8.45
CA ASN A 9 -2.59 -15.90 8.63
C ASN A 9 -2.38 -17.02 7.60
N ALA A 10 -2.09 -16.68 6.34
CA ALA A 10 -1.82 -17.68 5.30
C ALA A 10 -0.56 -18.52 5.63
N ILE A 11 0.52 -17.88 6.11
CA ILE A 11 1.73 -18.58 6.55
C ILE A 11 1.44 -19.46 7.77
N MET A 12 0.73 -18.96 8.78
CA MET A 12 0.34 -19.73 9.97
C MET A 12 -0.50 -20.97 9.63
N ASN A 13 -1.28 -20.90 8.55
CA ASN A 13 -2.07 -22.02 8.03
C ASN A 13 -1.31 -22.89 7.00
N ASN A 14 0.03 -22.80 6.95
CA ASN A 14 0.90 -23.54 6.02
C ASN A 14 0.57 -23.33 4.53
N ASN A 15 0.02 -22.16 4.17
CA ASN A 15 -0.35 -21.81 2.80
C ASN A 15 0.49 -20.63 2.26
N ALA A 16 1.78 -20.90 2.05
CA ALA A 16 2.74 -19.90 1.57
C ALA A 16 2.37 -19.33 0.19
N LEU A 17 1.71 -20.12 -0.67
CA LEU A 17 1.27 -19.66 -2.00
C LEU A 17 0.23 -18.55 -1.91
N VAL A 18 -0.69 -18.61 -0.94
CA VAL A 18 -1.69 -17.54 -0.72
C VAL A 18 -1.02 -16.28 -0.19
N ALA A 19 -0.05 -16.38 0.73
CA ALA A 19 0.69 -15.22 1.22
C ALA A 19 1.47 -14.52 0.09
N LEU A 20 2.16 -15.31 -0.73
CA LEU A 20 2.97 -14.82 -1.84
C LEU A 20 2.06 -14.23 -2.95
N GLY A 21 0.94 -14.90 -3.24
CA GLY A 21 -0.09 -14.42 -4.16
C GLY A 21 -0.73 -13.10 -3.70
N ASN A 22 -0.99 -12.94 -2.40
CA ASN A 22 -1.53 -11.72 -1.83
C ASN A 22 -0.58 -10.52 -2.03
N ILE A 23 0.72 -10.71 -1.78
CA ILE A 23 1.71 -9.62 -1.88
C ILE A 23 1.96 -9.22 -3.32
N ILE A 24 2.20 -10.20 -4.20
CA ILE A 24 2.39 -9.94 -5.63
C ILE A 24 1.13 -9.32 -6.21
N GLY A 25 -0.04 -9.89 -5.92
CA GLY A 25 -1.32 -9.40 -6.41
C GLY A 25 -1.63 -7.99 -5.92
N SER A 26 -1.37 -7.67 -4.65
CA SER A 26 -1.62 -6.34 -4.07
C SER A 26 -0.71 -5.30 -4.75
N ASN A 27 0.57 -5.61 -4.98
CA ASN A 27 1.48 -4.72 -5.68
C ASN A 27 1.08 -4.47 -7.15
N ILE A 28 0.61 -5.53 -7.83
CA ILE A 28 0.09 -5.43 -9.20
C ILE A 28 -1.20 -4.60 -9.22
N GLY A 29 -2.14 -4.84 -8.30
CA GLY A 29 -3.37 -4.07 -8.17
C GLY A 29 -3.09 -2.59 -7.88
N ASN A 30 -2.16 -2.32 -6.98
CA ASN A 30 -1.72 -0.98 -6.63
C ASN A 30 -1.20 -0.20 -7.85
N ILE A 31 -0.31 -0.78 -8.65
CA ILE A 31 0.24 -0.08 -9.84
C ILE A 31 -0.76 -0.07 -10.99
N GLY A 32 -1.34 -1.22 -11.34
CA GLY A 32 -2.18 -1.35 -12.52
C GLY A 32 -3.57 -0.77 -12.30
N PHE A 33 -4.25 -1.21 -11.25
CA PHE A 33 -5.64 -0.85 -10.99
C PHE A 33 -5.76 0.52 -10.31
N ILE A 34 -5.03 0.79 -9.23
CA ILE A 34 -5.20 2.06 -8.50
C ILE A 34 -4.63 3.25 -9.28
N ILE A 35 -3.36 3.22 -9.67
CA ILE A 35 -2.77 4.33 -10.45
C ILE A 35 -3.47 4.47 -11.81
N GLY A 36 -3.79 3.34 -12.47
CA GLY A 36 -4.55 3.36 -13.73
C GLY A 36 -5.89 4.08 -13.58
N THR A 37 -6.68 3.74 -12.56
CA THR A 37 -7.96 4.40 -12.29
C THR A 37 -7.78 5.87 -11.91
N CYS A 38 -6.76 6.19 -11.10
CA CYS A 38 -6.42 7.58 -10.77
C CYS A 38 -6.11 8.41 -12.02
N GLY A 39 -5.36 7.83 -12.97
CA GLY A 39 -5.03 8.46 -14.25
C GLY A 39 -6.22 8.65 -15.19
N LEU A 40 -7.25 7.80 -15.09
CA LEU A 40 -8.51 7.99 -15.82
C LEU A 40 -9.34 9.15 -15.25
N ILE A 41 -9.25 9.42 -13.94
CA ILE A 41 -10.01 10.48 -13.28
C ILE A 41 -9.35 11.85 -13.49
N ALA A 42 -8.03 11.92 -13.36
CA ALA A 42 -7.29 13.16 -13.54
C ALA A 42 -5.92 12.90 -14.18
N PRO A 43 -5.44 13.81 -15.07
CA PRO A 43 -4.12 13.70 -15.65
C PRO A 43 -3.05 13.56 -14.56
N LEU A 44 -2.16 12.59 -14.76
CA LEU A 44 -1.01 12.30 -13.93
C LEU A 44 0.09 13.38 -14.10
N ALA A 45 -0.22 14.62 -13.72
CA ALA A 45 0.71 15.74 -13.77
C ALA A 45 1.29 15.98 -12.36
N PHE A 46 2.47 15.41 -12.09
CA PHE A 46 3.14 15.51 -10.79
C PHE A 46 4.46 16.30 -10.88
N LYS A 47 4.89 16.94 -9.77
CA LYS A 47 6.21 17.56 -9.66
C LYS A 47 7.29 16.49 -9.42
N GLN A 48 8.02 16.17 -10.48
CA GLN A 48 8.95 15.05 -10.73
C GLN A 48 10.06 14.70 -9.70
N LEU A 49 10.26 15.39 -8.57
CA LEU A 49 11.48 15.20 -7.76
C LEU A 49 11.36 14.16 -6.63
N ALA A 50 10.24 14.10 -5.91
CA ALA A 50 10.05 13.15 -4.81
C ALA A 50 9.82 11.73 -5.36
N LEU A 51 8.99 11.61 -6.40
CA LEU A 51 8.61 10.33 -7.02
C LEU A 51 9.76 9.52 -7.61
N LYS A 52 10.84 10.17 -8.07
CA LYS A 52 11.99 9.45 -8.64
C LYS A 52 12.71 8.60 -7.60
N HIS A 53 12.87 9.11 -6.38
CA HIS A 53 13.55 8.38 -5.32
C HIS A 53 12.72 7.18 -4.88
N ASP A 54 11.43 7.38 -4.59
CA ASP A 54 10.57 6.28 -4.14
C ASP A 54 10.35 5.22 -5.23
N ALA A 55 10.23 5.62 -6.50
CA ALA A 55 10.15 4.66 -7.60
C ALA A 55 11.45 3.84 -7.77
N LEU A 56 12.62 4.47 -7.60
CA LEU A 56 13.90 3.76 -7.64
C LEU A 56 14.07 2.81 -6.45
N VAL A 57 13.65 3.23 -5.25
CA VAL A 57 13.66 2.35 -4.07
C VAL A 57 12.71 1.17 -4.28
N MET A 58 11.50 1.39 -4.81
CA MET A 58 10.59 0.29 -5.14
C MET A 58 11.23 -0.69 -6.12
N LEU A 59 11.87 -0.19 -7.19
CA LEU A 59 12.57 -1.04 -8.15
C LEU A 59 13.69 -1.85 -7.48
N ALA A 60 14.49 -1.21 -6.63
CA ALA A 60 15.55 -1.87 -5.87
C ALA A 60 15.00 -2.94 -4.91
N ALA A 61 13.88 -2.66 -4.22
CA ALA A 61 13.21 -3.61 -3.35
C ALA A 61 12.70 -4.83 -4.12
N VAL A 62 12.12 -4.63 -5.31
CA VAL A 62 11.67 -5.72 -6.18
C VAL A 62 12.85 -6.55 -6.67
N ILE A 63 13.94 -5.91 -7.09
CA ILE A 63 15.17 -6.63 -7.49
C ILE A 63 15.69 -7.46 -6.32
N LEU A 64 15.73 -6.89 -5.12
CA LEU A 64 16.18 -7.59 -3.92
C LEU A 64 15.32 -8.83 -3.63
N LEU A 65 13.99 -8.69 -3.70
CA LEU A 65 13.05 -9.79 -3.54
C LEU A 65 13.30 -10.90 -4.58
N ILE A 66 13.54 -10.54 -5.84
CA ILE A 66 13.85 -11.51 -6.91
C ILE A 66 15.16 -12.24 -6.59
N LEU A 67 16.22 -11.51 -6.24
CA LEU A 67 17.52 -12.11 -5.91
C LEU A 67 17.42 -13.09 -4.73
N VAL A 68 16.67 -12.73 -3.68
CA VAL A 68 16.37 -13.62 -2.55
C VAL A 68 15.57 -14.83 -3.04
N GLY A 69 14.52 -14.63 -3.83
CA GLY A 69 13.69 -15.72 -4.37
C GLY A 69 14.48 -16.72 -5.22
N LEU A 70 15.49 -16.25 -5.97
CA LEU A 70 16.38 -17.10 -6.78
C LEU A 70 17.28 -18.01 -5.94
N THR A 71 17.50 -17.71 -4.65
CA THR A 71 18.24 -18.61 -3.75
C THR A 71 17.44 -19.87 -3.37
N GLY A 72 16.15 -19.94 -3.74
CA GLY A 72 15.31 -21.12 -3.56
C GLY A 72 14.75 -21.31 -2.15
N ALA A 73 15.14 -20.50 -1.18
CA ALA A 73 14.60 -20.55 0.18
C ALA A 73 14.54 -19.17 0.84
N PHE A 74 13.36 -18.80 1.35
CA PHE A 74 13.21 -17.68 2.28
C PHE A 74 13.71 -18.12 3.65
N SER A 75 14.94 -17.71 3.99
CA SER A 75 15.56 -17.95 5.28
C SER A 75 15.29 -16.78 6.25
N LEU A 76 15.54 -17.01 7.54
CA LEU A 76 15.54 -15.94 8.55
C LEU A 76 16.49 -14.79 8.16
N LEU A 77 17.61 -15.11 7.52
CA LEU A 77 18.59 -14.12 7.10
C LEU A 77 18.05 -13.22 5.99
N SER A 78 17.34 -13.79 5.00
CA SER A 78 16.69 -12.97 3.97
C SER A 78 15.60 -12.07 4.54
N GLY A 79 14.79 -12.57 5.47
CA GLY A 79 13.77 -11.75 6.15
C GLY A 79 14.39 -10.62 6.97
N LEU A 80 15.46 -10.89 7.73
CA LEU A 80 16.22 -9.86 8.45
C LEU A 80 16.82 -8.82 7.51
N LEU A 81 17.35 -9.25 6.37
CA LEU A 81 17.92 -8.36 5.36
C LEU A 81 16.85 -7.44 4.75
N MET A 82 15.68 -7.98 4.40
CA MET A 82 14.55 -7.23 3.84
C MET A 82 13.96 -6.24 4.86
N LEU A 83 13.77 -6.68 6.12
CA LEU A 83 13.35 -5.79 7.20
C LEU A 83 14.38 -4.68 7.48
N SER A 84 15.67 -5.01 7.45
CA SER A 84 16.73 -4.00 7.62
C SER A 84 16.69 -2.96 6.50
N ALA A 85 16.44 -3.38 5.26
CA ALA A 85 16.23 -2.48 4.13
C ALA A 85 14.98 -1.59 4.32
N LEU A 86 13.88 -2.14 4.86
CA LEU A 86 12.68 -1.36 5.19
C LEU A 86 12.98 -0.28 6.23
N PHE A 87 13.64 -0.62 7.33
CA PHE A 87 14.01 0.36 8.36
C PHE A 87 15.01 1.40 7.86
N ALA A 88 15.96 0.99 7.02
CA ALA A 88 16.90 1.92 6.37
C ALA A 88 16.16 2.92 5.45
N TYR A 89 15.20 2.44 4.66
CA TYR A 89 14.34 3.29 3.84
C TYR A 89 13.53 4.28 4.68
N LEU A 90 12.85 3.81 5.74
CA LEU A 90 12.10 4.69 6.64
C LEU A 90 12.99 5.75 7.29
N GLY A 91 14.18 5.36 7.76
CA GLY A 91 15.16 6.29 8.32
C GLY A 91 15.63 7.33 7.31
N PHE A 92 15.91 6.91 6.07
CA PHE A 92 16.30 7.79 4.97
C PHE A 92 15.19 8.79 4.60
N THR A 93 13.94 8.34 4.51
CA THR A 93 12.78 9.18 4.22
C THR A 93 12.56 10.20 5.33
N ILE A 94 12.57 9.78 6.60
CA ILE A 94 12.44 10.69 7.75
C ILE A 94 13.57 11.73 7.77
N TYR A 95 14.80 11.33 7.49
CA TYR A 95 15.95 12.23 7.43
C TYR A 95 15.83 13.25 6.29
N THR A 96 15.39 12.80 5.13
CA THR A 96 15.25 13.64 3.93
C THR A 96 14.09 14.62 4.07
N GLU A 97 12.99 14.21 4.68
CA GLU A 97 11.80 15.06 4.94
C GLU A 97 11.99 16.06 6.08
N LYS A 98 12.90 15.79 7.02
CA LYS A 98 13.27 16.76 8.06
C LYS A 98 13.99 17.99 7.52
N ASN A 99 14.50 17.96 6.28
CA ASN A 99 15.19 19.09 5.67
C ASN A 99 14.18 20.08 5.01
N PRO A 100 14.03 21.33 5.53
CA PRO A 100 13.00 22.32 5.14
C PRO A 100 13.06 22.86 3.71
N LYS A 101 13.99 22.36 2.87
CA LYS A 101 14.23 22.86 1.51
C LYS A 101 13.58 22.00 0.41
N THR A 102 12.89 20.92 0.75
CA THR A 102 12.27 20.07 -0.27
C THR A 102 10.94 20.67 -0.75
N PRO A 103 10.67 20.69 -2.08
CA PRO A 103 9.40 21.15 -2.63
C PRO A 103 8.17 20.41 -2.10
N SER A 104 8.34 19.14 -1.69
CA SER A 104 7.28 18.29 -1.12
C SER A 104 6.80 18.82 0.24
N GLN A 105 7.72 19.28 1.10
CA GLN A 105 7.36 19.70 2.45
C GLN A 105 6.59 21.03 2.48
N LYS A 106 6.86 21.94 1.55
CA LYS A 106 6.05 23.17 1.39
C LYS A 106 4.61 22.86 0.96
N LEU A 107 4.43 21.90 0.05
CA LEU A 107 3.11 21.45 -0.39
C LEU A 107 2.29 20.83 0.76
N HIS A 108 2.93 20.00 1.60
CA HIS A 108 2.28 19.38 2.77
C HIS A 108 2.01 20.36 3.92
N GLN A 109 2.86 21.39 4.11
CA GLN A 109 2.59 22.44 5.11
C GLN A 109 1.38 23.30 4.74
N ASP A 110 1.20 23.62 3.46
CA ASP A 110 0.05 24.39 2.98
C ASP A 110 -1.25 23.57 3.06
N GLU A 111 -1.18 22.25 2.85
CA GLU A 111 -2.28 21.30 3.10
C GLU A 111 -2.67 21.20 4.57
N GLY A 112 -1.68 21.02 5.45
CA GLY A 112 -1.90 20.96 6.89
C GLY A 112 -2.61 22.22 7.38
N LYS A 113 -2.11 23.41 7.00
CA LYS A 113 -2.70 24.69 7.43
C LYS A 113 -4.17 24.86 7.02
N ALA A 114 -4.57 24.37 5.84
CA ALA A 114 -5.96 24.40 5.40
C ALA A 114 -6.89 23.47 6.20
N LEU A 115 -6.35 22.34 6.70
CA LEU A 115 -7.07 21.37 7.53
C LEU A 115 -7.11 21.76 9.02
N TYR A 116 -6.07 22.44 9.52
CA TYR A 116 -5.95 22.92 10.91
C TYR A 116 -6.69 24.25 11.17
N ALA A 117 -7.34 24.84 10.16
CA ALA A 117 -8.04 26.13 10.29
C ALA A 117 -9.29 26.09 11.20
N LYS A 118 -9.73 24.92 11.67
CA LYS A 118 -10.83 24.80 12.64
C LYS A 118 -10.36 24.00 13.87
N PRO A 119 -10.53 24.53 15.10
CA PRO A 119 -10.25 23.77 16.31
C PRO A 119 -11.22 22.59 16.39
N HIS A 120 -10.75 21.39 16.07
CA HIS A 120 -11.50 20.17 16.29
C HIS A 120 -11.13 19.61 17.67
N ASN A 121 -12.13 19.09 18.37
CA ASN A 121 -11.88 18.32 19.59
C ASN A 121 -11.01 17.11 19.24
N ILE A 122 -9.82 17.01 19.81
CA ILE A 122 -8.86 15.94 19.51
C ILE A 122 -9.45 14.55 19.76
N GLY A 123 -10.32 14.43 20.77
CA GLY A 123 -11.04 13.18 21.05
C GLY A 123 -11.98 12.80 19.90
N PHE A 124 -12.68 13.77 19.31
CA PHE A 124 -13.53 13.53 18.15
C PHE A 124 -12.71 13.17 16.90
N VAL A 125 -11.55 13.79 16.69
CA VAL A 125 -10.64 13.45 15.58
C VAL A 125 -10.14 12.01 15.72
N ILE A 126 -9.63 11.65 16.90
CA ILE A 126 -9.15 10.29 17.18
C ILE A 126 -10.28 9.28 16.96
N LEU A 127 -11.47 9.55 17.51
CA LEU A 127 -12.63 8.69 17.32
C LEU A 127 -13.01 8.54 15.85
N SER A 128 -13.00 9.64 15.08
CA SER A 128 -13.32 9.63 13.65
C SER A 128 -12.30 8.82 12.84
N VAL A 129 -11.01 8.94 13.16
CA VAL A 129 -9.93 8.17 12.51
C VAL A 129 -10.08 6.68 12.82
N ILE A 130 -10.26 6.32 14.10
CA ILE A 130 -10.40 4.92 14.51
C ILE A 130 -11.65 4.30 13.89
N SER A 131 -12.80 4.96 14.01
CA SER A 131 -14.06 4.46 13.44
C SER A 131 -13.99 4.32 11.91
N GLY A 132 -13.40 5.31 11.22
CA GLY A 132 -13.18 5.26 9.78
C GLY A 132 -12.30 4.07 9.37
N LEU A 133 -11.18 3.86 10.05
CA LEU A 133 -10.29 2.71 9.82
C LEU A 133 -11.01 1.38 10.03
N VAL A 134 -11.75 1.23 11.13
CA VAL A 134 -12.50 0.01 11.43
C VAL A 134 -13.57 -0.27 10.38
N MET A 135 -14.39 0.72 10.03
CA MET A 135 -15.45 0.56 9.02
C MET A 135 -14.88 0.18 7.66
N LEU A 136 -13.76 0.79 7.27
CA LEU A 136 -13.10 0.55 6.01
C LEU A 136 -12.45 -0.85 5.96
N MET A 137 -11.85 -1.31 7.06
CA MET A 137 -11.34 -2.69 7.18
C MET A 137 -12.46 -3.74 7.13
N LEU A 138 -13.55 -3.54 7.88
CA LEU A 138 -14.70 -4.46 7.88
C LEU A 138 -15.39 -4.50 6.51
N GLY A 139 -15.58 -3.34 5.87
CA GLY A 139 -16.15 -3.23 4.53
C GLY A 139 -15.33 -3.99 3.50
N ALA A 140 -13.99 -3.83 3.53
CA ALA A 140 -13.08 -4.58 2.67
C ALA A 140 -13.18 -6.10 2.90
N GLN A 141 -13.23 -6.54 4.15
CA GLN A 141 -13.35 -7.97 4.49
C GLN A 141 -14.67 -8.57 3.99
N TRP A 142 -15.79 -7.87 4.17
CA TRP A 142 -17.09 -8.33 3.67
C TRP A 142 -17.13 -8.37 2.15
N PHE A 143 -16.52 -7.38 1.48
CA PHE A 143 -16.38 -7.36 0.03
C PHE A 143 -15.59 -8.58 -0.47
N VAL A 144 -14.39 -8.82 0.07
CA VAL A 144 -13.55 -9.98 -0.28
C VAL A 144 -14.30 -11.29 -0.09
N THR A 145 -14.97 -11.44 1.05
CA THR A 145 -15.69 -12.67 1.39
C THR A 145 -16.84 -12.91 0.40
N GLY A 146 -17.68 -11.90 0.17
CA GLY A 146 -18.81 -12.01 -0.76
C GLY A 146 -18.35 -12.29 -2.20
N ALA A 147 -17.35 -11.56 -2.66
CA ALA A 147 -16.81 -11.73 -4.00
C ALA A 147 -16.09 -13.09 -4.17
N SER A 148 -15.44 -13.63 -3.13
CA SER A 148 -14.83 -14.97 -3.15
C SER A 148 -15.88 -16.08 -3.23
N VAL A 149 -17.00 -15.95 -2.52
CA VAL A 149 -18.13 -16.89 -2.62
C VAL A 149 -18.66 -16.92 -4.05
N ILE A 150 -18.90 -15.75 -4.66
CA ILE A 150 -19.37 -15.65 -6.04
C ILE A 150 -18.37 -16.29 -7.01
N ALA A 151 -17.07 -15.97 -6.90
CA ALA A 151 -16.03 -16.50 -7.78
C ALA A 151 -15.93 -18.05 -7.68
N THR A 152 -16.11 -18.60 -6.48
CA THR A 152 -16.14 -20.05 -6.27
C THR A 152 -17.33 -20.71 -6.99
N HIS A 153 -18.50 -20.08 -6.95
CA HIS A 153 -19.67 -20.56 -7.70
C HIS A 153 -19.47 -20.48 -9.22
N LEU A 154 -18.66 -19.52 -9.69
CA LEU A 154 -18.24 -19.39 -11.09
C LEU A 154 -17.09 -20.33 -11.48
N ARG A 155 -16.70 -21.29 -10.60
CA ARG A 155 -15.62 -22.25 -10.82
C ARG A 155 -14.24 -21.62 -11.05
N ALA A 156 -13.99 -20.43 -10.49
CA ALA A 156 -12.65 -19.84 -10.47
C ALA A 156 -11.70 -20.67 -9.60
N SER A 157 -10.43 -20.78 -10.01
CA SER A 157 -9.42 -21.51 -9.23
C SER A 157 -9.08 -20.75 -7.94
N GLN A 158 -8.73 -21.49 -6.88
CA GLN A 158 -8.28 -20.89 -5.61
C GLN A 158 -7.05 -19.98 -5.80
N ALA A 159 -6.17 -20.34 -6.74
CA ALA A 159 -5.03 -19.51 -7.11
C ALA A 159 -5.47 -18.18 -7.75
N LEU A 160 -6.46 -18.21 -8.65
CA LEU A 160 -7.00 -16.99 -9.26
C LEU A 160 -7.67 -16.09 -8.23
N ILE A 161 -8.50 -16.67 -7.34
CA ILE A 161 -9.18 -15.93 -6.27
C ILE A 161 -8.15 -15.28 -5.33
N GLY A 162 -7.13 -16.04 -4.90
CA GLY A 162 -6.07 -15.55 -4.03
C GLY A 162 -5.21 -14.46 -4.68
N LEU A 163 -4.78 -14.67 -5.93
CA LEU A 163 -3.90 -13.73 -6.65
C LEU A 163 -4.62 -12.42 -7.02
N THR A 164 -5.92 -12.46 -7.31
CA THR A 164 -6.66 -11.31 -7.85
C THR A 164 -7.64 -10.73 -6.85
N LEU A 165 -8.64 -11.50 -6.45
CA LEU A 165 -9.82 -10.98 -5.78
C LEU A 165 -9.55 -10.69 -4.30
N VAL A 166 -8.80 -11.58 -3.63
CA VAL A 166 -8.32 -11.35 -2.25
C VAL A 166 -7.34 -10.18 -2.25
N SER A 167 -6.31 -10.20 -3.12
CA SER A 167 -5.31 -9.14 -3.22
C SER A 167 -5.89 -7.76 -3.51
N ILE A 168 -6.80 -7.65 -4.48
CA ILE A 168 -7.47 -6.38 -4.79
C ILE A 168 -8.32 -5.94 -3.60
N GLY A 169 -9.02 -6.87 -2.97
CA GLY A 169 -9.89 -6.55 -1.85
C GLY A 169 -9.14 -6.13 -0.59
N THR A 170 -7.95 -6.66 -0.33
CA THR A 170 -7.07 -6.18 0.74
C THR A 170 -6.54 -4.78 0.48
N SER A 171 -6.38 -4.40 -0.79
CA SER A 171 -5.94 -3.06 -1.23
C SER A 171 -7.08 -2.06 -1.50
N LEU A 172 -8.34 -2.41 -1.17
CA LEU A 172 -9.46 -1.47 -1.20
C LEU A 172 -9.32 -0.26 -0.28
N PRO A 173 -8.76 -0.39 0.95
CA PRO A 173 -8.39 0.75 1.78
C PRO A 173 -7.53 1.77 1.03
N GLU A 174 -6.47 1.28 0.41
CA GLU A 174 -5.47 2.05 -0.34
C GLU A 174 -6.11 2.66 -1.58
N PHE A 175 -6.94 1.90 -2.30
CA PHE A 175 -7.71 2.40 -3.43
C PHE A 175 -8.60 3.57 -3.01
N THR A 176 -9.33 3.43 -1.90
CA THR A 176 -10.22 4.48 -1.40
C THR A 176 -9.45 5.74 -1.04
N ILE A 177 -8.32 5.61 -0.33
CA ILE A 177 -7.45 6.74 0.04
C ILE A 177 -6.92 7.45 -1.21
N SER A 178 -6.40 6.68 -2.18
CA SER A 178 -5.83 7.22 -3.41
C SER A 178 -6.89 7.93 -4.27
N ILE A 179 -8.08 7.35 -4.43
CA ILE A 179 -9.20 7.97 -5.15
C ILE A 179 -9.63 9.27 -4.46
N MET A 180 -9.78 9.25 -3.13
CA MET A 180 -10.14 10.46 -2.38
C MET A 180 -9.09 11.57 -2.50
N ALA A 181 -7.81 11.21 -2.55
CA ALA A 181 -6.73 12.15 -2.77
C ALA A 181 -6.80 12.77 -4.19
N VAL A 182 -7.03 11.95 -5.22
CA VAL A 182 -7.20 12.45 -6.60
C VAL A 182 -8.43 13.36 -6.74
N LEU A 183 -9.57 12.97 -6.14
CA LEU A 183 -10.79 13.79 -6.14
C LEU A 183 -10.57 15.15 -5.44
N ARG A 184 -9.66 15.21 -4.46
CA ARG A 184 -9.22 16.45 -3.80
C ARG A 184 -8.09 17.18 -4.54
N LYS A 185 -7.77 16.76 -5.77
CA LYS A 185 -6.68 17.29 -6.61
C LYS A 185 -5.29 17.16 -5.95
N LYS A 186 -5.11 16.14 -5.10
CA LYS A 186 -3.87 15.85 -4.35
C LYS A 186 -3.21 14.60 -4.91
N MET A 187 -2.77 14.68 -6.16
CA MET A 187 -2.23 13.54 -6.89
C MET A 187 -0.95 12.98 -6.25
N ASP A 188 -0.08 13.83 -5.71
CA ASP A 188 1.16 13.40 -5.04
C ASP A 188 0.87 12.49 -3.84
N VAL A 189 -0.23 12.74 -3.11
CA VAL A 189 -0.67 11.90 -1.98
C VAL A 189 -1.16 10.54 -2.46
N ALA A 190 -1.89 10.49 -3.58
CA ALA A 190 -2.37 9.23 -4.15
C ALA A 190 -1.20 8.34 -4.59
N VAL A 191 -0.22 8.90 -5.30
CA VAL A 191 0.94 8.13 -5.75
C VAL A 191 1.85 7.74 -4.58
N GLY A 192 2.08 8.66 -3.63
CA GLY A 192 2.84 8.36 -2.42
C GLY A 192 2.23 7.21 -1.61
N ASN A 193 0.90 7.16 -1.48
CA ASN A 193 0.20 6.06 -0.84
C ASN A 193 0.45 4.73 -1.56
N VAL A 194 0.28 4.68 -2.87
CA VAL A 194 0.49 3.45 -3.67
C VAL A 194 1.96 2.99 -3.63
N VAL A 195 2.89 3.92 -3.82
CA VAL A 195 4.32 3.62 -3.90
C VAL A 195 4.85 3.17 -2.53
N GLY A 196 4.48 3.87 -1.46
CA GLY A 196 4.86 3.52 -0.09
C GLY A 196 4.33 2.15 0.31
N SER A 197 3.05 1.86 0.02
CA SER A 197 2.46 0.54 0.28
C SER A 197 3.17 -0.58 -0.48
N ASN A 198 3.60 -0.35 -1.73
CA ASN A 198 4.34 -1.35 -2.49
C ASN A 198 5.74 -1.62 -1.93
N ILE A 199 6.48 -0.57 -1.57
CA ILE A 199 7.81 -0.73 -0.93
C ILE A 199 7.66 -1.53 0.37
N PHE A 200 6.66 -1.17 1.18
CA PHE A 200 6.36 -1.85 2.42
C PHE A 200 6.00 -3.33 2.20
N ASN A 201 5.07 -3.62 1.29
CA ASN A 201 4.64 -4.98 0.96
C ASN A 201 5.80 -5.86 0.48
N VAL A 202 6.72 -5.31 -0.32
CA VAL A 202 7.88 -6.05 -0.83
C VAL A 202 8.92 -6.31 0.26
N LEU A 203 9.27 -5.30 1.06
CA LEU A 203 10.36 -5.41 2.05
C LEU A 203 9.93 -6.06 3.39
N MET A 204 8.63 -6.16 3.64
CA MET A 204 8.08 -6.80 4.84
C MET A 204 7.86 -8.31 4.68
N PHE A 205 7.92 -8.85 3.45
CA PHE A 205 7.75 -10.27 3.17
C PHE A 205 8.89 -11.12 3.75
#